data_AF-A0A2X8R3Z2-F1
#
_entry.id   AF-A0A2X8R3Z2-F1
#
_cell.length_a   1.000
_cell.length_b   1.000
_cell.length_c   1.000
_cell.angle_alpha   90.00
_cell.angle_beta   90.00
_cell.angle_gamma   90.00
#
_symmetry.space_group_name_H-M   'P 1'
#
loop_
_entity.id
_entity.type
_entity.pdbx_description
1 polymer ?
#
loop_
_entity_poly.entity_id
_entity_poly.type
_entity_poly.pdbx_seq_one_letter_code
_entity_poly.pdbx_strand_id
1 'polypeptide(L)'
;MKINPDLIGVVVIAGLSVALVKSCSHASNLQSDNDVLRSDNSMLGQVIATQAFNFNRFNQVAEHANSLNSLIDTSTEKTVIEYREILRREKTCDLPVPADIAGGLLEYTYRLRASAMHTDTGRPNEAYDRTATTSSMTYCQAVLWIKPLLALIEKGNNNFSSIREIDELRYRPSEHGQ
;
A
#
# COMPACT_ATOMS: atom_id res chain seq x y z
N MET A 1 -84.51 8.30 -12.68
CA MET A 1 -83.38 9.15 -12.21
C MET A 1 -82.76 9.80 -13.44
N LYS A 2 -83.05 11.08 -13.71
CA LYS A 2 -82.47 11.82 -14.85
C LYS A 2 -81.09 12.31 -14.44
N ILE A 3 -80.05 11.82 -15.11
CA ILE A 3 -78.68 12.30 -14.87
C ILE A 3 -78.55 13.63 -15.62
N ASN A 4 -78.21 14.69 -14.89
CA ASN A 4 -78.08 16.02 -15.47
C ASN A 4 -76.77 16.09 -16.29
N PRO A 5 -76.82 16.47 -17.57
CA PRO A 5 -75.63 16.53 -18.43
C PRO A 5 -74.56 17.51 -17.90
N ASP A 6 -74.98 18.59 -17.23
CA ASP A 6 -74.07 19.55 -16.60
C ASP A 6 -73.24 18.92 -15.45
N LEU A 7 -73.83 17.99 -14.70
CA LEU A 7 -73.13 17.27 -13.63
C LEU A 7 -72.04 16.36 -14.19
N ILE A 8 -72.30 15.71 -15.34
CA ILE A 8 -71.33 14.86 -16.04
C ILE A 8 -70.15 15.70 -16.53
N GLY A 9 -70.42 16.88 -17.11
CA GLY A 9 -69.37 17.80 -17.57
C GLY A 9 -68.41 18.21 -16.46
N VAL A 10 -68.94 18.58 -15.29
CA VAL A 10 -68.12 18.97 -14.13
C VAL A 10 -67.24 17.82 -13.65
N VAL A 11 -67.76 16.58 -13.61
CA VAL A 11 -66.99 15.40 -13.18
C VAL A 11 -65.85 15.08 -14.16
N VAL A 12 -66.09 15.20 -15.47
CA VAL A 12 -65.06 14.98 -16.49
C VAL A 12 -63.96 16.04 -16.40
N ILE A 13 -64.33 17.32 -16.24
CA ILE A 13 -63.36 18.41 -16.07
C ILE A 13 -62.53 18.20 -14.80
N ALA A 14 -63.16 17.83 -13.68
CA ALA A 14 -62.46 17.53 -12.44
C ALA A 14 -61.48 16.34 -12.61
N GLY A 15 -61.93 15.27 -13.26
CA GLY A 15 -61.09 14.10 -13.56
C GLY A 15 -59.88 14.42 -14.43
N LEU A 16 -60.07 15.20 -15.51
CA LEU A 16 -59.00 15.67 -16.38
C LEU A 16 -58.01 16.58 -15.64
N SER A 17 -58.52 17.45 -14.77
CA SER A 17 -57.70 18.34 -13.94
C SER A 17 -56.77 17.55 -13.01
N VAL A 18 -57.29 16.50 -12.35
CA VAL A 18 -56.50 15.62 -11.50
C VAL A 18 -55.48 14.80 -12.31
N ALA A 19 -55.87 14.32 -13.50
CA ALA A 19 -54.98 13.58 -14.39
C ALA A 19 -53.81 14.46 -14.89
N LEU A 20 -54.08 15.72 -15.22
CA LEU A 20 -53.06 16.70 -15.62
C LEU A 20 -52.07 16.97 -14.48
N VAL A 21 -52.55 17.22 -13.26
CA VAL A 21 -51.68 17.46 -12.10
C VAL A 21 -50.79 16.25 -11.82
N LYS A 22 -51.34 15.03 -11.87
CA LYS A 22 -50.55 13.80 -11.72
C LYS A 22 -49.48 13.66 -12.80
N SER A 23 -49.83 13.94 -14.07
CA SER A 23 -48.88 13.88 -15.19
C SER A 23 -47.75 14.89 -15.04
N CYS A 24 -48.06 16.15 -14.72
CA CYS A 24 -47.07 17.19 -14.45
C CYS A 24 -46.17 16.82 -13.26
N SER A 25 -46.75 16.29 -12.17
CA SER A 25 -45.97 15.85 -11.02
C SER A 25 -45.05 14.66 -11.33
N HIS A 26 -45.50 13.73 -12.19
CA HIS A 26 -44.70 12.59 -12.61
C HIS A 26 -43.54 13.05 -13.51
N ALA A 27 -43.82 13.94 -14.46
CA ALA A 27 -42.81 14.54 -15.32
C ALA A 27 -41.77 15.35 -14.52
N SER A 28 -42.20 16.13 -13.50
CA SER A 28 -41.28 16.87 -12.65
C SER A 28 -40.41 15.97 -11.78
N ASN A 29 -40.97 14.86 -11.25
CA ASN A 29 -40.20 13.89 -10.48
C ASN A 29 -39.15 13.20 -11.36
N LEU A 30 -39.52 12.81 -12.58
CA LEU A 30 -38.64 12.13 -13.52
C LEU A 30 -37.50 13.05 -14.02
N GLN A 31 -37.79 14.34 -14.19
CA GLN A 31 -36.79 15.38 -14.45
C GLN A 31 -35.83 15.53 -13.27
N SER A 32 -36.36 15.64 -12.05
CA SER A 32 -35.56 15.75 -10.83
C SER A 32 -34.64 14.54 -10.63
N ASP A 33 -35.16 13.32 -10.82
CA ASP A 33 -34.36 12.10 -10.74
C ASP A 33 -33.25 12.12 -11.80
N ASN A 34 -33.54 12.54 -13.03
CA ASN A 34 -32.53 12.61 -14.09
C ASN A 34 -31.40 13.62 -13.76
N ASP A 35 -31.74 14.75 -13.17
CA ASP A 35 -30.77 15.76 -12.75
C ASP A 35 -29.91 15.27 -11.58
N VAL A 36 -30.50 14.53 -10.62
CA VAL A 36 -29.76 13.84 -9.55
C VAL A 36 -28.80 12.81 -10.14
N LEU A 37 -29.25 11.93 -11.05
CA LEU A 37 -28.37 10.94 -11.68
C LEU A 37 -27.24 11.59 -12.48
N ARG A 38 -27.46 12.73 -13.13
CA ARG A 38 -26.40 13.48 -13.82
C ARG A 38 -25.38 14.06 -12.86
N SER A 39 -25.86 14.61 -11.74
CA SER A 39 -25.00 15.11 -10.67
C SER A 39 -24.18 13.99 -10.04
N ASP A 40 -24.79 12.83 -9.80
CA ASP A 40 -24.09 11.67 -9.24
C ASP A 40 -23.06 11.12 -10.22
N ASN A 41 -23.40 11.00 -11.50
CA ASN A 41 -22.45 10.55 -12.52
C ASN A 41 -21.26 11.51 -12.69
N SER A 42 -21.48 12.83 -12.57
CA SER A 42 -20.38 13.80 -12.65
C SER A 42 -19.48 13.73 -11.41
N MET A 43 -20.07 13.58 -10.22
CA MET A 43 -19.32 13.36 -8.97
C MET A 43 -18.54 12.04 -8.99
N LEU A 44 -19.17 10.93 -9.40
CA LEU A 44 -18.52 9.63 -9.53
C LEU A 44 -17.39 9.68 -10.56
N GLY A 45 -17.61 10.32 -11.71
CA GLY A 45 -16.57 10.51 -12.72
C GLY A 45 -15.36 11.29 -12.19
N GLN A 46 -15.60 12.33 -11.39
CA GLN A 46 -14.54 13.11 -10.76
C GLN A 46 -13.77 12.29 -9.71
N VAL A 47 -14.47 11.54 -8.85
CA VAL A 47 -13.86 10.65 -7.85
C VAL A 47 -12.99 9.58 -8.52
N ILE A 48 -13.49 8.96 -9.60
CA ILE A 48 -12.75 7.94 -10.36
C ILE A 48 -11.50 8.55 -10.98
N ALA A 49 -11.60 9.72 -11.62
CA ALA A 49 -10.45 10.38 -12.24
C ALA A 49 -9.37 10.76 -11.20
N THR A 50 -9.78 11.30 -10.05
CA THR A 50 -8.86 11.64 -8.95
C THR A 50 -8.23 10.39 -8.35
N GLN A 51 -8.99 9.31 -8.16
CA GLN A 51 -8.48 8.06 -7.62
C GLN A 51 -7.47 7.40 -8.58
N ALA A 52 -7.77 7.38 -9.88
CA ALA A 52 -6.87 6.84 -10.90
C ALA A 52 -5.56 7.63 -11.01
N PHE A 53 -5.63 8.97 -10.94
CA PHE A 53 -4.45 9.82 -10.95
C PHE A 53 -3.56 9.58 -9.72
N ASN A 54 -4.15 9.54 -8.53
CA ASN A 54 -3.43 9.26 -7.29
C ASN A 54 -2.78 7.86 -7.31
N PHE A 55 -3.50 6.85 -7.81
CA PHE A 55 -2.95 5.50 -7.98
C PHE A 55 -1.74 5.49 -8.92
N ASN A 56 -1.83 6.17 -10.06
CA ASN A 56 -0.72 6.27 -11.00
C ASN A 56 0.52 6.92 -10.38
N ARG A 57 0.33 8.00 -9.61
CA ARG A 57 1.42 8.67 -8.88
C ARG A 57 2.05 7.76 -7.83
N PHE A 58 1.24 7.06 -7.03
CA PHE A 58 1.76 6.12 -6.04
C PHE A 58 2.51 4.96 -6.69
N ASN A 59 2.00 4.46 -7.82
CA ASN A 59 2.67 3.40 -8.58
C ASN A 59 4.02 3.88 -9.13
N GLN A 60 4.12 5.11 -9.64
CA GLN A 60 5.39 5.67 -10.11
C GLN A 60 6.46 5.75 -9.01
N VAL A 61 6.08 6.20 -7.81
CA VAL A 61 7.00 6.27 -6.65
C VAL A 61 7.46 4.86 -6.25
N ALA A 62 6.53 3.90 -6.21
CA ALA A 62 6.84 2.50 -5.88
C ALA A 62 7.74 1.83 -6.94
N GLU A 63 7.47 2.05 -8.22
CA GLU A 63 8.30 1.53 -9.32
C GLU A 63 9.72 2.10 -9.27
N HIS A 64 9.85 3.40 -8.99
CA HIS A 64 11.16 4.03 -8.86
C HIS A 64 11.96 3.43 -7.70
N ALA A 65 11.34 3.28 -6.53
CA ALA A 65 11.98 2.64 -5.37
C ALA A 65 12.36 1.19 -5.63
N ASN A 66 11.49 0.42 -6.31
CA ASN A 66 11.79 -0.96 -6.70
C ASN A 66 12.97 -1.05 -7.68
N SER A 67 13.05 -0.11 -8.62
CA SER A 67 14.19 -0.03 -9.55
C SER A 67 15.50 0.22 -8.80
N LEU A 68 15.52 1.18 -7.87
CA LEU A 68 16.69 1.45 -7.02
C LEU A 68 17.07 0.22 -6.17
N ASN A 69 16.08 -0.40 -5.54
CA ASN A 69 16.28 -1.60 -4.72
C ASN A 69 16.87 -2.77 -5.52
N SER A 70 16.46 -2.93 -6.78
CA SER A 70 17.01 -3.94 -7.71
C SER A 70 18.48 -3.66 -8.06
N LEU A 71 18.84 -2.39 -8.27
CA LEU A 71 20.23 -1.99 -8.49
C LEU A 71 21.09 -2.25 -7.25
N ILE A 72 20.56 -1.98 -6.06
CA ILE A 72 21.23 -2.28 -4.78
C ILE A 72 21.47 -3.78 -4.64
N ASP A 73 20.47 -4.62 -4.96
CA ASP A 73 20.61 -6.09 -4.91
C ASP A 73 21.73 -6.55 -5.86
N THR A 74 21.70 -6.09 -7.11
CA THR A 74 22.72 -6.43 -8.12
C THR A 74 24.13 -5.99 -7.69
N SER A 75 24.26 -4.76 -7.16
CA SER A 75 25.54 -4.25 -6.67
C SER A 75 26.04 -5.07 -5.47
N THR A 76 25.15 -5.40 -4.56
CA THR A 76 25.43 -6.18 -3.35
C THR A 76 25.90 -7.58 -3.70
N GLU A 77 25.24 -8.27 -4.62
CA GLU A 77 25.66 -9.60 -5.09
C GLU A 77 27.06 -9.57 -5.68
N LYS A 78 27.35 -8.58 -6.55
CA LYS A 78 28.70 -8.40 -7.13
C LYS A 78 29.76 -8.20 -6.06
N THR A 79 29.50 -7.30 -5.10
CA THR A 79 30.43 -7.04 -4.00
C THR A 79 30.63 -8.28 -3.12
N VAL A 80 29.58 -9.05 -2.83
CA VAL A 80 29.70 -10.29 -2.04
C VAL A 80 30.55 -11.33 -2.77
N ILE A 81 30.40 -11.46 -4.10
CA ILE A 81 31.25 -12.35 -4.91
C ILE A 81 32.71 -11.88 -4.86
N GLU A 82 32.96 -10.59 -5.05
CA GLU A 82 34.30 -10.01 -4.95
C GLU A 82 34.93 -10.27 -3.57
N TYR A 83 34.17 -10.03 -2.50
CA TYR A 83 34.64 -10.27 -1.14
C TYR A 83 34.94 -11.75 -0.89
N ARG A 84 34.14 -12.68 -1.44
CA ARG A 84 34.45 -14.11 -1.35
C ARG A 84 35.77 -14.45 -2.02
N GLU A 85 36.08 -13.87 -3.17
CA GLU A 85 37.36 -14.10 -3.85
C GLU A 85 38.56 -13.53 -3.10
N ILE A 86 38.40 -12.38 -2.45
CA ILE A 86 39.43 -11.79 -1.58
C ILE A 86 39.64 -12.67 -0.35
N LEU A 87 38.55 -12.98 0.37
CA LEU A 87 38.59 -13.70 1.64
C LEU A 87 39.09 -15.15 1.49
N ARG A 88 38.88 -15.78 0.33
CA ARG A 88 39.44 -17.11 0.03
C ARG A 88 40.98 -17.17 0.11
N ARG A 89 41.65 -16.02 -0.03
CA ARG A 89 43.12 -15.92 0.07
C ARG A 89 43.60 -15.64 1.49
N GLU A 90 42.69 -15.23 2.38
CA GLU A 90 43.01 -14.82 3.74
C GLU A 90 43.09 -16.04 4.67
N LYS A 91 44.18 -16.15 5.43
CA LYS A 91 44.49 -17.36 6.22
C LYS A 91 43.73 -17.42 7.53
N THR A 92 43.35 -16.28 8.08
CA THR A 92 42.65 -16.16 9.37
C THR A 92 41.12 -16.18 9.24
N CYS A 93 40.62 -16.25 8.01
CA CYS A 93 39.21 -16.00 7.73
C CYS A 93 38.27 -17.08 8.30
N ASP A 94 38.73 -18.32 8.34
CA ASP A 94 37.98 -19.47 8.88
C ASP A 94 38.06 -19.59 10.41
N LEU A 95 38.83 -18.72 11.07
CA LEU A 95 38.88 -18.71 12.54
C LEU A 95 37.49 -18.33 13.11
N PRO A 96 37.06 -18.99 14.19
CA PRO A 96 35.81 -18.65 14.85
C PRO A 96 35.91 -17.27 15.50
N VAL A 97 34.81 -16.52 15.41
CA VAL A 97 34.63 -15.31 16.23
C VAL A 97 34.56 -15.74 17.71
N PRO A 98 35.24 -15.05 18.64
CA PRO A 98 35.17 -15.36 20.06
C PRO A 98 33.73 -15.47 20.58
N ALA A 99 33.49 -16.45 21.45
CA ALA A 99 32.14 -16.80 21.90
C ALA A 99 31.41 -15.62 22.57
N ASP A 100 32.12 -14.81 23.37
CA ASP A 100 31.53 -13.64 24.04
C ASP A 100 31.03 -12.59 23.02
N ILE A 101 31.77 -12.41 21.92
CA ILE A 101 31.39 -11.46 20.86
C ILE A 101 30.21 -12.01 20.05
N ALA A 102 30.27 -13.28 19.64
CA ALA A 102 29.19 -13.92 18.90
C ALA A 102 27.89 -14.00 19.74
N GLY A 103 28.02 -14.28 21.04
CA GLY A 103 26.92 -14.28 22.00
C GLY A 103 26.30 -12.89 22.17
N GLY A 104 27.12 -11.85 22.31
CA GLY A 104 26.62 -10.47 22.38
C GLY A 104 25.89 -10.02 21.11
N LEU A 105 26.37 -10.40 19.92
CA LEU A 105 25.68 -10.17 18.66
C LEU A 105 24.32 -10.89 18.61
N LEU A 106 24.30 -12.16 19.01
CA LEU A 106 23.07 -12.96 19.06
C LEU A 106 22.04 -12.33 20.01
N GLU A 107 22.45 -11.93 21.22
CA GLU A 107 21.59 -11.25 22.20
C GLU A 107 21.04 -9.94 21.64
N TYR A 108 21.89 -9.12 21.02
CA TYR A 108 21.45 -7.89 20.37
C TYR A 108 20.40 -8.16 19.28
N THR A 109 20.60 -9.20 18.48
CA THR A 109 19.68 -9.59 17.42
C THR A 109 18.33 -10.05 17.98
N TYR A 110 18.33 -10.80 19.08
CA TYR A 110 17.12 -11.17 19.81
C TYR A 110 16.39 -9.93 20.35
N ARG A 111 17.10 -8.98 20.96
CA ARG A 111 16.51 -7.73 21.46
C ARG A 111 15.91 -6.90 20.33
N LEU A 112 16.61 -6.77 19.21
CA LEU A 112 16.11 -6.06 18.04
C LEU A 112 14.84 -6.71 17.50
N ARG A 113 14.82 -8.04 17.37
CA ARG A 113 13.63 -8.79 16.98
C ARG A 113 12.47 -8.57 17.95
N ALA A 114 12.72 -8.67 19.26
CA ALA A 114 11.71 -8.46 20.28
C ALA A 114 11.12 -7.04 20.24
N SER A 115 11.93 -6.02 19.91
CA SER A 115 11.46 -4.64 19.76
C SER A 115 10.68 -4.38 18.46
N ALA A 116 10.99 -5.12 17.39
CA ALA A 116 10.40 -4.90 16.06
C ALA A 116 9.15 -5.75 15.80
N MET A 117 9.06 -6.93 16.41
CA MET A 117 7.93 -7.83 16.26
C MET A 117 6.88 -7.54 17.34
N HIS A 118 5.62 -7.37 16.94
CA HIS A 118 4.53 -7.42 17.91
C HIS A 118 4.52 -8.81 18.55
N THR A 119 4.49 -8.89 19.88
CA THR A 119 4.37 -10.16 20.59
C THR A 119 2.95 -10.67 20.39
N ASP A 120 2.71 -11.40 19.31
CA ASP A 120 1.47 -12.14 19.15
C ASP A 120 1.44 -13.24 20.22
N THR A 121 0.47 -13.16 21.14
CA THR A 121 0.25 -14.15 22.20
C THR A 121 -0.39 -15.44 21.65
N GLY A 122 -0.67 -15.50 20.36
CA GLY A 122 -1.11 -16.71 19.65
C GLY A 122 -0.05 -17.81 19.59
N ARG A 123 -0.53 -19.04 19.34
CA ARG A 123 0.21 -20.31 19.25
C ARG A 123 1.68 -20.11 18.80
N PRO A 124 2.67 -20.64 19.54
CA PRO A 124 4.09 -20.54 19.16
C PRO A 124 4.27 -20.97 17.71
N ASN A 125 4.85 -20.10 16.90
CA ASN A 125 5.09 -20.40 15.50
C ASN A 125 6.15 -21.49 15.43
N GLU A 126 5.79 -22.69 14.94
CA GLU A 126 6.64 -23.90 14.89
C GLU A 126 7.96 -23.67 14.12
N ALA A 127 8.06 -22.60 13.31
CA ALA A 127 9.30 -22.17 12.67
C ALA A 127 10.40 -21.74 13.67
N TYR A 128 10.04 -21.38 14.91
CA TYR A 128 10.97 -21.05 15.99
C TYR A 128 11.65 -22.29 16.59
N ASP A 129 11.09 -23.48 16.39
CA ASP A 129 11.56 -24.72 17.01
C ASP A 129 12.65 -25.43 16.20
N ARG A 130 13.18 -24.76 15.17
CA ARG A 130 14.44 -25.20 14.55
C ARG A 130 15.57 -24.78 15.48
N THR A 131 16.13 -25.78 16.17
CA THR A 131 17.38 -25.69 16.92
C THR A 131 18.39 -24.88 16.10
N ALA A 132 18.84 -23.74 16.63
CA ALA A 132 19.88 -22.95 16.00
C ALA A 132 21.08 -23.87 15.73
N THR A 133 21.51 -23.97 14.47
CA THR A 133 22.65 -24.79 14.08
C THR A 133 23.84 -24.39 14.94
N THR A 134 24.44 -25.35 15.64
CA THR A 134 25.58 -25.18 16.56
C THR A 134 26.89 -24.77 15.86
N SER A 135 26.82 -24.23 14.64
CA SER A 135 28.00 -23.76 13.91
C SER A 135 28.43 -22.40 14.44
N SER A 136 29.67 -22.32 14.93
CA SER A 136 30.30 -21.06 15.32
C SER A 136 30.45 -20.13 14.11
N MET A 137 30.05 -18.87 14.25
CA MET A 137 30.25 -17.84 13.24
C MET A 137 31.75 -17.59 13.02
N THR A 138 32.21 -17.59 11.78
CA THR A 138 33.61 -17.29 11.42
C THR A 138 33.80 -15.83 11.02
N TYR A 139 35.04 -15.32 11.02
CA TYR A 139 35.33 -13.97 10.54
C TYR A 139 34.92 -13.78 9.07
N CYS A 140 35.15 -14.78 8.23
CA CYS A 140 34.67 -14.83 6.85
C CYS A 140 33.16 -14.61 6.76
N GLN A 141 32.39 -15.37 7.53
CA GLN A 141 30.94 -15.21 7.57
C GLN A 141 30.57 -13.83 8.07
N ALA A 142 31.19 -13.33 9.13
CA ALA A 142 30.92 -11.98 9.65
C ALA A 142 31.12 -10.88 8.59
N VAL A 143 32.26 -10.88 7.90
CA VAL A 143 32.57 -9.89 6.87
C VAL A 143 31.61 -10.00 5.69
N LEU A 144 31.30 -11.23 5.24
CA LEU A 144 30.37 -11.46 4.12
C LEU A 144 28.92 -11.03 4.43
N TRP A 145 28.54 -10.90 5.69
CA TRP A 145 27.20 -10.47 6.10
C TRP A 145 27.04 -8.94 6.18
N ILE A 146 28.14 -8.18 6.31
CA ILE A 146 28.09 -6.72 6.44
C ILE A 146 27.46 -6.07 5.20
N LYS A 147 27.91 -6.43 3.99
CA LYS A 147 27.42 -5.81 2.76
C LYS A 147 25.93 -6.10 2.51
N PRO A 148 25.43 -7.36 2.62
CA PRO A 148 24.00 -7.65 2.59
C PRO A 148 23.20 -6.88 3.65
N LEU A 149 23.71 -6.75 4.88
CA LEU A 149 23.03 -6.01 5.94
C LEU A 149 22.87 -4.53 5.59
N LEU A 150 23.93 -3.88 5.10
CA LEU A 150 23.88 -2.48 4.66
C LEU A 150 22.90 -2.29 3.50
N ALA A 151 22.87 -3.23 2.56
CA ALA A 151 21.92 -3.21 1.45
C ALA A 151 20.46 -3.30 1.93
N LEU A 152 20.18 -4.16 2.92
CA LEU A 152 18.84 -4.25 3.52
C LEU A 152 18.43 -2.93 4.19
N ILE A 153 19.35 -2.27 4.90
CA ILE A 153 19.11 -0.96 5.53
C ILE A 153 18.84 0.11 4.47
N GLU A 154 19.64 0.14 3.40
CA GLU A 154 19.47 1.09 2.29
C GLU A 154 18.10 0.92 1.60
N LYS A 155 17.71 -0.33 1.30
CA LYS A 155 16.38 -0.64 0.76
C LYS A 155 15.26 -0.22 1.71
N GLY A 156 15.43 -0.45 3.01
CA GLY A 156 14.50 0.03 4.03
C GLY A 156 14.34 1.55 4.01
N ASN A 157 15.45 2.29 3.90
CA ASN A 157 15.44 3.74 3.81
C ASN A 157 14.77 4.25 2.53
N ASN A 158 15.01 3.60 1.38
CA ASN A 158 14.31 3.93 0.14
C ASN A 158 12.80 3.75 0.31
N ASN A 159 12.37 2.65 0.92
CA ASN A 159 10.96 2.39 1.18
C ASN A 159 10.34 3.45 2.12
N PHE A 160 11.03 3.83 3.21
CA PHE A 160 10.55 4.89 4.09
C PHE A 160 10.49 6.25 3.39
N SER A 161 11.45 6.56 2.53
CA SER A 161 11.43 7.78 1.72
C SER A 161 10.22 7.81 0.78
N SER A 162 9.94 6.70 0.10
CA SER A 162 8.77 6.55 -0.77
C SER A 162 7.44 6.65 -0.03
N ILE A 163 7.34 6.07 1.17
CA ILE A 163 6.15 6.21 2.02
C ILE A 163 5.93 7.69 2.38
N ARG A 164 6.98 8.40 2.78
CA ARG A 164 6.89 9.84 3.09
C ARG A 164 6.45 10.65 1.87
N GLU A 165 6.99 10.37 0.68
CA GLU A 165 6.57 11.03 -0.56
C GLU A 165 5.09 10.77 -0.87
N ILE A 166 4.62 9.53 -0.72
CA ILE A 166 3.21 9.17 -0.89
C ILE A 166 2.31 9.90 0.13
N ASP A 167 2.73 10.00 1.38
CA ASP A 167 2.00 10.71 2.42
C ASP A 167 1.93 12.23 2.15
N GLU A 168 3.01 12.82 1.63
CA GLU A 168 3.03 14.20 1.17
C GLU A 168 2.07 14.43 0.01
N LEU A 169 2.06 13.55 -1.00
CA LEU A 169 1.12 13.59 -2.12
C LEU A 169 -0.34 13.48 -1.65
N ARG A 170 -0.59 12.72 -0.59
CA ARG A 170 -1.93 12.61 0.03
C ARG A 170 -2.34 13.92 0.72
N TYR A 171 -1.42 14.61 1.39
CA TYR A 171 -1.71 15.82 2.16
C TYR A 171 -1.68 17.12 1.33
N ARG A 172 -0.94 17.17 0.21
CA ARG A 172 -0.85 18.32 -0.70
C ARG A 172 -1.18 17.93 -2.16
N PRO A 173 -2.45 17.62 -2.49
CA PRO A 173 -2.81 17.20 -3.85
C PRO A 173 -2.63 18.29 -4.93
N SER A 174 -2.51 19.57 -4.53
CA SER A 174 -2.77 20.73 -5.39
C SER A 174 -1.54 21.58 -5.76
N GLU A 175 -0.32 21.20 -5.40
CA GLU A 175 0.86 22.07 -5.62
C GLU A 175 1.80 21.71 -6.78
N HIS A 176 1.62 20.55 -7.42
CA HIS A 176 2.48 20.13 -8.54
C HIS A 176 1.71 19.93 -9.86
N GLY A 177 0.54 20.56 -9.98
CA GLY A 177 -0.17 20.75 -11.23
C GLY A 177 0.08 22.14 -11.82
N GLN A 178 1.29 22.38 -12.31
CA GLN A 178 1.59 23.40 -13.33
C GLN A 178 2.38 22.72 -14.45
#